data_AF-A0A652K2B6-F1
#
_entry.id   AF-A0A652K2B6-F1
#
_cell.length_a   1.000
_cell.length_b   1.000
_cell.length_c   1.000
_cell.angle_alpha   90.00
_cell.angle_beta   90.00
_cell.angle_gamma   90.00
#
_symmetry.space_group_name_H-M   'P 1'
#
loop_
_entity.id
_entity.type
_entity.pdbx_description
1 polymer ?
#
loop_
_entity_poly.entity_id
_entity_poly.type
_entity_poly.pdbx_seq_one_letter_code
_entity_poly.pdbx_strand_id
1 'polypeptide(L)'
;MPTALRICPLCEATCGLTLTIEGSRVTGARGDREDVFSQGFICPKGAALPEVDADPDRLRGPLVRKDGRLQEATWEEAFDTIAARIRPLIEEYGPDAVGIVLGNPNVHTMAGALYPPLLIGALRTRNLFTASTIDQMPKHVSSGLLFGDPFAIPVPDLDRTDHLLILGANPLDSNGSLCTAPDFPGRLKALRRRGGTLTVVDPRRTRTARLADRHVAIRPGADALLLAALVHTLFEEDLTDLGPLAAQVEGVEEVREAVRDFRPEAVAEACDVDADTIRVLARELAAAPTAAVYGRMGSSTVAHGTLGNWLVDVLNILTGNLDRAGGALFPLSATAPAPRPAGPGRGFALGRRHSRVSHHPEVKGELPMVALAEEIETPGEGRIRALVT
;
A
#
# COMPACT_ATOMS: atom_id res chain seq x y z
N MET A 1 -25.84 21.64 -18.46
CA MET A 1 -24.62 21.93 -17.68
C MET A 1 -23.51 21.05 -18.25
N PRO A 2 -22.31 21.59 -18.52
CA PRO A 2 -21.22 20.80 -19.05
C PRO A 2 -20.79 19.74 -18.02
N THR A 3 -20.46 18.55 -18.50
CA THR A 3 -19.95 17.46 -17.68
C THR A 3 -18.54 17.08 -18.10
N ALA A 4 -17.72 16.64 -17.15
CA ALA A 4 -16.39 16.11 -17.41
C ALA A 4 -16.18 14.76 -16.73
N LEU A 5 -15.37 13.90 -17.34
CA LEU A 5 -14.96 12.63 -16.76
C LEU A 5 -13.70 12.80 -15.92
N ARG A 6 -13.65 12.13 -14.77
CA ARG A 6 -12.50 12.18 -13.86
C ARG A 6 -12.36 10.89 -13.09
N ILE A 7 -11.14 10.37 -12.96
CA ILE A 7 -10.84 9.33 -11.97
C ILE A 7 -10.83 9.96 -10.58
N CYS A 8 -11.57 9.39 -9.64
CA CYS A 8 -11.65 9.86 -8.26
C CYS A 8 -10.24 9.97 -7.65
N PRO A 9 -9.82 11.16 -7.18
CA PRO A 9 -8.45 11.40 -6.75
C PRO A 9 -8.19 11.07 -5.26
N LEU A 10 -9.13 10.40 -4.58
CA LEU A 10 -9.11 10.29 -3.11
C LEU A 10 -8.45 9.01 -2.60
N CYS A 11 -8.62 7.88 -3.29
CA CYS A 11 -8.04 6.60 -2.89
C CYS A 11 -7.73 5.75 -4.13
N GLU A 12 -6.99 4.67 -3.94
CA GLU A 12 -6.53 3.78 -5.01
C GLU A 12 -7.58 2.82 -5.57
N ALA A 13 -8.86 2.93 -5.19
CA ALA A 13 -9.94 2.21 -5.87
C ALA A 13 -10.27 2.79 -7.26
N THR A 14 -9.76 4.01 -7.56
CA THR A 14 -9.81 4.65 -8.89
C THR A 14 -11.19 4.66 -9.56
N CYS A 15 -12.26 4.91 -8.80
CA CYS A 15 -13.62 5.02 -9.33
C CYS A 15 -13.74 6.11 -10.42
N GLY A 16 -14.50 5.85 -11.49
CA GLY A 16 -14.85 6.85 -12.50
C GLY A 16 -15.96 7.79 -12.04
N LEU A 17 -15.76 9.08 -12.24
CA LEU A 17 -16.71 10.14 -11.89
C LEU A 17 -17.15 10.90 -13.15
N THR A 18 -18.45 11.21 -13.22
CA THR A 18 -18.97 12.30 -14.03
C THR A 18 -19.16 13.53 -13.14
N LEU A 19 -18.39 14.58 -13.38
CA LEU A 19 -18.49 15.86 -12.69
C LEU A 19 -19.43 16.80 -13.45
N THR A 20 -20.31 17.51 -12.75
CA THR A 20 -21.06 18.65 -13.27
C THR A 20 -20.28 19.92 -12.98
N ILE A 21 -20.05 20.74 -14.02
CA ILE A 21 -19.21 21.94 -13.92
C ILE A 21 -20.03 23.18 -14.27
N GLU A 22 -19.91 24.22 -13.46
CA GLU A 22 -20.47 25.55 -13.72
C GLU A 22 -19.38 26.61 -13.59
N GLY A 23 -18.98 27.20 -14.72
CA GLY A 23 -17.81 28.07 -14.78
C GLY A 23 -16.54 27.31 -14.40
N SER A 24 -15.89 27.71 -13.31
CA SER A 24 -14.70 27.05 -12.75
C SER A 24 -15.00 26.14 -11.55
N ARG A 25 -16.27 25.95 -11.19
CA ARG A 25 -16.66 25.20 -9.98
C ARG A 25 -17.24 23.85 -10.34
N VAL A 26 -16.86 22.83 -9.57
CA VAL A 26 -17.57 21.55 -9.57
C VAL A 26 -18.82 21.70 -8.71
N THR A 27 -20.00 21.50 -9.28
CA THR A 27 -21.29 21.61 -8.56
C THR A 27 -21.97 20.26 -8.33
N GLY A 28 -21.44 19.19 -8.91
CA GLY A 28 -21.94 17.84 -8.68
C GLY A 28 -20.90 16.78 -9.05
N ALA A 29 -20.96 15.64 -8.36
CA ALA A 29 -20.20 14.45 -8.69
C ALA A 29 -21.11 13.23 -8.58
N ARG A 30 -21.10 12.40 -9.61
CA ARG A 30 -21.78 11.10 -9.63
C ARG A 30 -20.86 10.06 -10.24
N GLY A 31 -21.14 8.77 -9.97
CA GLY A 31 -20.41 7.70 -10.63
C GLY A 31 -20.66 7.70 -12.13
N ASP A 32 -19.60 7.51 -12.89
CA ASP A 32 -19.67 7.33 -14.33
C ASP A 32 -20.12 5.89 -14.64
N ARG A 33 -21.29 5.76 -15.28
CA ARG A 33 -21.89 4.44 -15.58
C ARG A 33 -21.13 3.67 -16.65
N GLU A 34 -20.42 4.38 -17.52
CA GLU A 34 -19.62 3.79 -18.61
C GLU A 34 -18.18 3.49 -18.18
N ASP A 35 -17.78 3.88 -16.96
CA ASP A 35 -16.47 3.56 -16.43
C ASP A 35 -16.30 2.05 -16.30
N VAL A 36 -15.30 1.51 -17.00
CA VAL A 36 -15.08 0.06 -17.11
C VAL A 36 -14.78 -0.62 -15.78
N PHE A 37 -14.31 0.14 -14.79
CA PHE A 37 -13.82 -0.43 -13.54
C PHE A 37 -14.86 -0.38 -12.41
N SER A 38 -15.52 0.77 -12.28
CA SER A 38 -16.47 1.06 -11.22
C SER A 38 -17.94 1.01 -11.66
N GLN A 39 -18.23 1.08 -12.97
CA GLN A 39 -19.59 0.90 -13.52
C GLN A 39 -20.65 1.76 -12.82
N GLY A 40 -20.28 2.99 -12.46
CA GLY A 40 -21.14 3.95 -11.76
C GLY A 40 -21.13 3.85 -10.23
N PHE A 41 -20.41 2.88 -9.64
CA PHE A 41 -20.23 2.83 -8.20
C PHE A 41 -19.29 3.93 -7.70
N ILE A 42 -19.73 4.66 -6.68
CA ILE A 42 -18.90 5.58 -5.90
C ILE A 42 -19.24 5.45 -4.41
N CYS A 43 -18.27 5.74 -3.55
CA CYS A 43 -18.50 5.85 -2.11
C CYS A 43 -18.88 7.30 -1.72
N PRO A 44 -19.33 7.56 -0.47
CA PRO A 44 -19.69 8.90 -0.02
C PRO A 44 -18.57 9.95 -0.22
N LYS A 45 -17.30 9.52 -0.14
CA LYS A 45 -16.15 10.39 -0.38
C LYS A 45 -16.13 10.95 -1.81
N GLY A 46 -16.43 10.11 -2.81
CA GLY A 46 -16.48 10.52 -4.21
C GLY A 46 -17.68 11.39 -4.53
N ALA A 47 -18.82 11.15 -3.88
CA ALA A 47 -20.02 11.96 -4.01
C ALA A 47 -19.82 13.37 -3.44
N ALA A 48 -19.04 13.50 -2.36
CA ALA A 48 -18.73 14.76 -1.68
C ALA A 48 -17.55 15.54 -2.29
N LEU A 49 -17.09 15.17 -3.49
CA LEU A 49 -16.00 15.87 -4.16
C LEU A 49 -16.29 17.37 -4.43
N PRO A 50 -17.51 17.79 -4.81
CA PRO A 50 -17.84 19.21 -5.00
C PRO A 50 -17.59 20.04 -3.74
N GLU A 51 -17.94 19.52 -2.57
CA GLU A 51 -17.76 20.18 -1.28
C GLU A 51 -16.28 20.33 -0.93
N VAL A 52 -15.47 19.31 -1.22
CA VAL A 52 -14.01 19.36 -1.00
C VAL A 52 -13.32 20.34 -1.96
N ASP A 53 -13.72 20.39 -3.24
CA ASP A 53 -13.15 21.36 -4.20
C ASP A 53 -13.52 22.81 -3.85
N ALA A 54 -14.73 23.01 -3.31
CA ALA A 54 -15.28 24.31 -2.92
C ALA A 54 -14.95 24.73 -1.48
N ASP A 55 -14.12 23.96 -0.76
CA ASP A 55 -13.78 24.23 0.64
C ASP A 55 -13.23 25.67 0.80
N PRO A 56 -13.81 26.49 1.71
CA PRO A 56 -13.37 27.86 1.92
C PRO A 56 -11.92 27.97 2.43
N ASP A 57 -11.41 26.95 3.10
CA ASP A 57 -10.07 26.92 3.71
C ASP A 57 -8.98 26.44 2.73
N ARG A 58 -9.36 26.12 1.48
CA ARG A 58 -8.41 25.76 0.42
C ARG A 58 -7.43 26.92 0.14
N LEU A 59 -6.14 26.61 0.06
CA LEU A 59 -5.11 27.56 -0.37
C LEU A 59 -5.36 28.03 -1.82
N ARG A 60 -5.55 29.34 -2.00
CA ARG A 60 -5.81 29.98 -3.30
C ARG A 60 -4.60 30.66 -3.91
N GLY A 61 -3.56 30.86 -3.12
CA GLY A 61 -2.32 31.50 -3.52
C GLY A 61 -1.21 31.26 -2.51
N PRO A 62 0.01 31.75 -2.82
CA PRO A 62 1.15 31.62 -1.93
C PRO A 62 0.96 32.39 -0.62
N LEU A 63 1.48 31.82 0.46
CA LEU A 63 1.60 32.47 1.76
C LEU A 63 3.08 32.51 2.16
N VAL A 64 3.58 33.68 2.54
CA VAL A 64 4.94 33.87 3.05
C VAL A 64 4.88 34.33 4.51
N ARG A 65 5.75 33.77 5.36
CA ARG A 65 5.80 34.16 6.77
C ARG A 65 6.57 35.47 6.94
N LYS A 66 5.88 36.53 7.36
CA LYS A 66 6.43 37.85 7.70
C LYS A 66 6.03 38.19 9.14
N ASP A 67 6.99 38.63 9.95
CA ASP A 67 6.78 38.95 11.38
C ASP A 67 6.11 37.81 12.17
N GLY A 68 6.53 36.58 11.89
CA GLY A 68 6.02 35.37 12.53
C GLY A 68 4.66 34.87 12.03
N ARG A 69 3.96 35.60 11.14
CA ARG A 69 2.62 35.25 10.63
C ARG A 69 2.64 34.95 9.14
N LEU A 70 1.84 33.98 8.70
CA LEU A 70 1.61 33.73 7.28
C LEU A 70 0.76 34.89 6.70
N GLN A 71 1.20 35.45 5.60
CA GLN A 71 0.55 36.54 4.89
C GLN A 71 0.49 36.21 3.40
N GLU A 72 -0.55 36.68 2.70
CA GLU A 72 -0.67 36.51 1.24
C GLU A 72 0.53 37.12 0.51
N ALA A 73 0.98 36.43 -0.53
CA ALA A 73 2.12 36.81 -1.35
C ALA A 73 1.86 36.51 -2.82
N THR A 74 2.63 37.18 -3.70
CA THR A 74 2.64 36.83 -5.12
C THR A 74 3.48 35.57 -5.35
N TRP A 75 3.31 34.92 -6.50
CA TRP A 75 4.17 33.80 -6.89
C TRP A 75 5.63 34.22 -7.04
N GLU A 76 5.88 35.42 -7.57
CA GLU A 76 7.23 36.00 -7.66
C GLU A 76 7.88 36.12 -6.28
N GLU A 77 7.19 36.75 -5.31
CA GLU A 77 7.70 36.89 -3.95
C GLU A 77 7.95 35.52 -3.28
N ALA A 78 7.06 34.55 -3.49
CA ALA A 78 7.21 33.21 -2.95
C ALA A 78 8.44 32.50 -3.53
N PHE A 79 8.64 32.54 -4.84
CA PHE A 79 9.81 31.93 -5.48
C PHE A 79 11.11 32.66 -5.13
N ASP A 80 11.11 33.99 -5.05
CA ASP A 80 12.27 34.77 -4.60
C ASP A 80 12.62 34.43 -3.15
N THR A 81 11.62 34.28 -2.29
CA THR A 81 11.83 33.85 -0.89
C THR A 81 12.43 32.45 -0.83
N ILE A 82 11.91 31.50 -1.62
CA ILE A 82 12.46 30.14 -1.69
C ILE A 82 13.92 30.18 -2.18
N ALA A 83 14.20 30.92 -3.25
CA ALA A 83 15.55 31.04 -3.82
C ALA A 83 16.53 31.69 -2.82
N ALA A 84 16.12 32.75 -2.13
CA ALA A 84 16.93 33.45 -1.13
C ALA A 84 17.18 32.64 0.15
N ARG A 85 16.39 31.59 0.42
CA ARG A 85 16.51 30.78 1.65
C ARG A 85 17.10 29.40 1.42
N ILE A 86 16.67 28.70 0.38
CA ILE A 86 17.09 27.31 0.13
C ILE A 86 18.52 27.23 -0.41
N ARG A 87 18.88 28.09 -1.37
CA ARG A 87 20.23 28.05 -1.97
C ARG A 87 21.34 28.30 -0.95
N PRO A 88 21.29 29.33 -0.08
CA PRO A 88 22.31 29.53 0.94
C PRO A 88 22.44 28.35 1.91
N LEU A 89 21.33 27.70 2.28
CA LEU A 89 21.37 26.52 3.14
C LEU A 89 22.13 25.36 2.49
N ILE A 90 21.91 25.12 1.20
CA ILE A 90 22.61 24.07 0.45
C ILE A 90 24.10 24.42 0.30
N GLU A 91 24.44 25.68 0.05
CA GLU A 91 25.82 26.14 -0.09
C GLU A 91 26.61 26.05 1.24
N GLU A 92 25.97 26.35 2.37
CA GLU A 92 26.61 26.34 3.69
C GLU A 92 26.65 24.94 4.33
N TYR A 93 25.56 24.17 4.23
CA TYR A 93 25.38 22.92 4.97
C TYR A 93 25.29 21.66 4.09
N GLY A 94 25.36 21.81 2.77
CA GLY A 94 25.20 20.73 1.81
C GLY A 94 23.73 20.39 1.49
N PRO A 95 23.49 19.54 0.47
CA PRO A 95 22.15 19.24 -0.03
C PRO A 95 21.23 18.59 1.00
N ASP A 96 21.78 17.80 1.93
CA ASP A 96 21.02 17.08 2.95
C ASP A 96 20.44 18.03 4.03
N ALA A 97 20.85 19.30 4.06
CA ALA A 97 20.21 20.32 4.88
C ALA A 97 18.75 20.63 4.47
N VAL A 98 18.31 20.16 3.30
CA VAL A 98 16.94 20.27 2.82
C VAL A 98 16.32 18.88 2.77
N GLY A 99 15.20 18.67 3.46
CA GLY A 99 14.39 17.47 3.36
C GLY A 99 13.24 17.64 2.36
N ILE A 100 12.76 16.53 1.80
CA ILE A 100 11.55 16.46 0.99
C ILE A 100 10.58 15.50 1.66
N VAL A 101 9.33 15.91 1.84
CA VAL A 101 8.21 15.05 2.24
C VAL A 101 7.23 14.99 1.08
N LEU A 102 6.95 13.80 0.56
CA LEU A 102 5.89 13.59 -0.42
C LEU A 102 4.68 12.94 0.27
N GLY A 103 3.64 13.74 0.49
CA GLY A 103 2.38 13.29 1.09
C GLY A 103 1.43 12.58 0.12
N ASN A 104 0.28 12.13 0.63
CA ASN A 104 -0.85 11.64 -0.18
C ASN A 104 -1.91 12.75 -0.35
N PRO A 105 -2.59 12.85 -1.52
CA PRO A 105 -2.54 11.93 -2.66
C PRO A 105 -1.65 12.41 -3.83
N ASN A 106 -0.31 12.37 -3.70
CA ASN A 106 0.59 12.69 -4.83
C ASN A 106 0.40 11.76 -6.04
N VAL A 107 0.16 10.47 -5.79
CA VAL A 107 0.00 9.43 -6.83
C VAL A 107 -1.27 9.58 -7.69
N HIS A 108 -2.23 10.40 -7.29
CA HIS A 108 -3.50 10.60 -8.01
C HIS A 108 -3.48 11.80 -8.97
N THR A 109 -2.29 12.36 -9.23
CA THR A 109 -2.11 13.50 -10.13
C THR A 109 -0.96 13.24 -11.10
N MET A 110 -1.07 13.76 -12.32
CA MET A 110 0.03 13.71 -13.30
C MET A 110 1.25 14.51 -12.80
N ALA A 111 0.99 15.63 -12.11
CA ALA A 111 2.03 16.47 -11.52
C ALA A 111 2.90 15.68 -10.52
N GLY A 112 2.28 14.84 -9.68
CA GLY A 112 2.98 14.00 -8.70
C GLY A 112 3.85 12.90 -9.33
N ALA A 113 3.61 12.52 -10.58
CA ALA A 113 4.51 11.62 -11.32
C ALA A 113 5.65 12.38 -12.02
N LEU A 114 5.40 13.61 -12.48
CA LEU A 114 6.32 14.35 -13.35
C LEU A 114 7.32 15.24 -12.58
N TYR A 115 6.87 15.95 -11.55
CA TYR A 115 7.69 16.98 -10.88
C TYR A 115 8.59 16.46 -9.75
N PRO A 116 8.18 15.51 -8.89
CA PRO A 116 9.05 15.06 -7.80
C PRO A 116 10.42 14.52 -8.24
N PRO A 117 10.56 13.72 -9.32
CA PRO A 117 11.88 13.31 -9.81
C PRO A 117 12.78 14.49 -10.18
N LEU A 118 12.21 15.56 -10.76
CA LEU A 118 12.94 16.78 -11.12
C LEU A 118 13.38 17.55 -9.86
N LEU A 119 12.49 17.68 -8.87
CA LEU A 119 12.80 18.35 -7.61
C LEU A 119 13.90 17.61 -6.83
N ILE A 120 13.77 16.29 -6.70
CA ILE A 120 14.77 15.42 -6.04
C ILE A 120 16.11 15.53 -6.77
N GLY A 121 16.09 15.48 -8.11
CA GLY A 121 17.30 15.63 -8.93
C GLY A 121 17.96 17.00 -8.78
N ALA A 122 17.18 18.07 -8.66
CA ALA A 122 17.69 19.43 -8.49
C ALA A 122 18.28 19.68 -7.09
N LEU A 123 17.60 19.23 -6.04
CA LEU A 123 18.05 19.41 -4.65
C LEU A 123 19.18 18.44 -4.28
N ARG A 124 19.25 17.28 -4.93
CA ARG A 124 20.24 16.21 -4.67
C ARG A 124 20.29 15.72 -3.23
N THR A 125 19.27 16.03 -2.44
CA THR A 125 19.13 15.60 -1.06
C THR A 125 18.85 14.11 -0.97
N ARG A 126 19.38 13.48 0.07
CA ARG A 126 19.11 12.10 0.46
C ARG A 126 17.96 12.00 1.48
N ASN A 127 17.52 13.12 2.01
CA ASN A 127 16.45 13.22 2.99
C ASN A 127 15.09 13.25 2.29
N LEU A 128 14.72 12.13 1.68
CA LEU A 128 13.40 11.91 1.08
C LEU A 128 12.54 11.08 2.01
N PHE A 129 11.39 11.60 2.37
CA PHE A 129 10.37 10.95 3.18
C PHE A 129 9.07 10.90 2.38
N THR A 130 8.31 9.82 2.49
CA THR A 130 6.99 9.75 1.86
C THR A 130 5.98 9.08 2.77
N ALA A 131 4.69 9.29 2.48
CA ALA A 131 3.60 8.59 3.16
C ALA A 131 3.74 7.05 3.10
N SER A 132 4.46 6.50 2.12
CA SER A 132 4.62 5.04 1.95
C SER A 132 5.26 4.37 3.16
N THR A 133 6.20 5.05 3.84
CA THR A 133 6.95 4.49 4.98
C THR A 133 6.13 4.31 6.25
N ILE A 134 4.92 4.87 6.30
CA ILE A 134 3.95 4.70 7.40
C ILE A 134 2.67 4.01 6.94
N ASP A 135 2.70 3.42 5.74
CA ASP A 135 1.56 2.73 5.12
C ASP A 135 2.04 1.39 4.55
N GLN A 136 2.45 1.36 3.28
CA GLN A 136 2.62 0.13 2.52
C GLN A 136 4.07 -0.32 2.30
N MET A 137 5.06 0.36 2.90
CA MET A 137 6.48 0.01 2.76
C MET A 137 6.80 -1.47 3.08
N PRO A 138 6.19 -2.12 4.08
CA PRO A 138 6.38 -3.56 4.30
C PRO A 138 6.12 -4.43 3.07
N LYS A 139 5.09 -4.10 2.27
CA LYS A 139 4.79 -4.82 1.03
C LYS A 139 5.84 -4.55 -0.04
N HIS A 140 6.28 -3.30 -0.19
CA HIS A 140 7.37 -2.95 -1.12
C HIS A 140 8.67 -3.68 -0.78
N VAL A 141 9.01 -3.80 0.50
CA VAL A 141 10.20 -4.57 0.94
C VAL A 141 10.03 -6.04 0.59
N SER A 142 8.88 -6.64 0.93
CA SER A 142 8.57 -8.03 0.58
C SER A 142 8.71 -8.28 -0.92
N SER A 143 8.02 -7.49 -1.75
CA SER A 143 8.07 -7.61 -3.21
C SER A 143 9.48 -7.40 -3.77
N GLY A 144 10.24 -6.45 -3.22
CA GLY A 144 11.61 -6.22 -3.66
C GLY A 144 12.52 -7.41 -3.38
N LEU A 145 12.44 -7.99 -2.19
CA LEU A 145 13.25 -9.15 -1.80
C LEU A 145 12.81 -10.44 -2.51
N LEU A 146 11.50 -10.63 -2.71
CA LEU A 146 10.93 -11.86 -3.27
C LEU A 146 10.92 -11.87 -4.80
N PHE A 147 10.56 -10.75 -5.43
CA PHE A 147 10.39 -10.65 -6.89
C PHE A 147 11.48 -9.81 -7.57
N GLY A 148 12.40 -9.22 -6.80
CA GLY A 148 13.46 -8.36 -7.32
C GLY A 148 13.01 -6.94 -7.70
N ASP A 149 11.72 -6.63 -7.59
CA ASP A 149 11.15 -5.31 -7.88
C ASP A 149 10.16 -4.91 -6.77
N PRO A 150 10.42 -3.83 -6.01
CA PRO A 150 9.52 -3.38 -4.95
C PRO A 150 8.14 -2.93 -5.46
N PHE A 151 7.97 -2.70 -6.77
CA PHE A 151 6.69 -2.33 -7.38
C PHE A 151 5.94 -3.52 -7.99
N ALA A 152 6.53 -4.71 -8.02
CA ALA A 152 5.86 -5.95 -8.42
C ALA A 152 4.96 -6.44 -7.27
N ILE A 153 3.80 -5.81 -7.11
CA ILE A 153 2.81 -6.14 -6.09
C ILE A 153 1.68 -6.92 -6.76
N PRO A 154 1.50 -8.23 -6.43
CA PRO A 154 0.35 -8.97 -6.90
C PRO A 154 -0.91 -8.50 -6.17
N VAL A 155 -2.03 -8.43 -6.88
CA VAL A 155 -3.33 -7.99 -6.36
C VAL A 155 -4.34 -9.13 -6.44
N PRO A 156 -5.27 -9.28 -5.47
CA PRO A 156 -6.24 -10.36 -5.50
C PRO A 156 -7.23 -10.19 -6.65
N ASP A 157 -7.44 -11.26 -7.41
CA ASP A 157 -8.40 -11.33 -8.51
C ASP A 157 -9.83 -11.54 -8.00
N LEU A 158 -10.39 -10.50 -7.39
CA LEU A 158 -11.68 -10.53 -6.71
C LEU A 158 -12.85 -10.97 -7.59
N ASP A 159 -12.73 -10.82 -8.90
CA ASP A 159 -13.82 -11.12 -9.83
C ASP A 159 -13.88 -12.62 -10.16
N ARG A 160 -12.78 -13.35 -9.95
CA ARG A 160 -12.66 -14.80 -10.27
C ARG A 160 -12.33 -15.70 -9.08
N THR A 161 -11.87 -15.16 -7.96
CA THR A 161 -11.47 -15.97 -6.79
C THR A 161 -12.63 -16.75 -6.17
N ASP A 162 -12.37 -17.97 -5.68
CA ASP A 162 -13.34 -18.81 -4.96
C ASP A 162 -13.18 -18.73 -3.43
N HIS A 163 -11.98 -18.38 -2.94
CA HIS A 163 -11.74 -18.15 -1.52
C HIS A 163 -10.86 -16.92 -1.30
N LEU A 164 -11.40 -15.91 -0.61
CA LEU A 164 -10.68 -14.69 -0.28
C LEU A 164 -10.35 -14.67 1.22
N LEU A 165 -9.07 -14.72 1.55
CA LEU A 165 -8.56 -14.56 2.92
C LEU A 165 -7.98 -13.16 3.11
N ILE A 166 -8.62 -12.36 3.96
CA ILE A 166 -8.23 -10.97 4.25
C ILE A 166 -7.58 -10.86 5.63
N LEU A 167 -6.43 -10.20 5.72
CA LEU A 167 -5.76 -9.87 6.99
C LEU A 167 -5.69 -8.36 7.21
N GLY A 168 -6.21 -7.89 8.35
CA GLY A 168 -6.04 -6.50 8.79
C GLY A 168 -6.55 -5.45 7.80
N ALA A 169 -7.56 -5.78 6.98
CA ALA A 169 -8.13 -4.88 5.98
C ALA A 169 -9.65 -4.76 6.09
N ASN A 170 -10.17 -3.54 5.90
CA ASN A 170 -11.61 -3.24 5.95
C ASN A 170 -12.09 -2.56 4.65
N PRO A 171 -12.02 -3.25 3.50
CA PRO A 171 -12.29 -2.65 2.20
C PRO A 171 -13.72 -2.14 2.01
N LEU A 172 -14.68 -2.49 2.87
CA LEU A 172 -16.02 -1.91 2.83
C LEU A 172 -16.08 -0.44 3.27
N ASP A 173 -15.10 0.01 4.06
CA ASP A 173 -15.02 1.39 4.54
C ASP A 173 -13.79 2.13 3.98
N SER A 174 -12.64 1.46 3.95
CA SER A 174 -11.39 2.05 3.44
C SER A 174 -11.26 2.02 1.92
N ASN A 175 -12.07 1.18 1.24
CA ASN A 175 -11.84 0.72 -0.13
C ASN A 175 -10.54 -0.12 -0.24
N GLY A 176 -10.43 -0.98 -1.25
CA GLY A 176 -9.39 -2.02 -1.35
C GLY A 176 -7.99 -1.47 -1.67
N SER A 177 -7.26 -1.00 -0.66
CA SER A 177 -5.89 -0.49 -0.81
C SER A 177 -4.89 -1.56 -1.25
N LEU A 178 -3.99 -1.32 -2.22
CA LEU A 178 -3.17 -2.36 -2.90
C LEU A 178 -3.96 -3.58 -3.42
N CYS A 179 -5.28 -3.46 -3.51
CA CYS A 179 -6.16 -4.37 -4.23
C CYS A 179 -6.77 -3.66 -5.45
N THR A 180 -6.79 -2.32 -5.43
CA THR A 180 -7.28 -1.45 -6.50
C THR A 180 -8.67 -1.90 -6.94
N ALA A 181 -9.62 -1.95 -6.00
CA ALA A 181 -10.96 -2.45 -6.29
C ALA A 181 -12.04 -1.44 -5.89
N PRO A 182 -12.79 -0.86 -6.86
CA PRO A 182 -14.03 -0.17 -6.56
C PRO A 182 -15.11 -1.19 -6.15
N ASP A 183 -16.30 -0.74 -5.81
CA ASP A 183 -17.48 -1.58 -5.52
C ASP A 183 -17.20 -2.90 -4.77
N PHE A 184 -16.40 -2.83 -3.70
CA PHE A 184 -16.12 -4.03 -2.90
C PHE A 184 -17.42 -4.72 -2.40
N PRO A 185 -18.49 -3.99 -2.02
CA PRO A 185 -19.77 -4.61 -1.71
C PRO A 185 -20.37 -5.41 -2.88
N GLY A 186 -20.34 -4.90 -4.10
CA GLY A 186 -20.80 -5.61 -5.30
C GLY A 186 -19.94 -6.83 -5.61
N ARG A 187 -18.61 -6.70 -5.50
CA ARG A 187 -17.66 -7.82 -5.69
C ARG A 187 -17.85 -8.93 -4.66
N LEU A 188 -18.10 -8.59 -3.39
CA LEU A 188 -18.45 -9.58 -2.36
C LEU A 188 -19.77 -10.30 -2.65
N LYS A 189 -20.78 -9.58 -3.15
CA LYS A 189 -22.02 -10.23 -3.62
C LYS A 189 -21.76 -11.16 -4.81
N ALA A 190 -20.89 -10.76 -5.74
CA ALA A 190 -20.51 -11.59 -6.88
C ALA A 190 -19.77 -12.87 -6.44
N LEU A 191 -18.81 -12.75 -5.51
CA LEU A 191 -18.11 -13.86 -4.86
C LEU A 191 -19.09 -14.89 -4.31
N ARG A 192 -20.04 -14.44 -3.50
CA ARG A 192 -21.05 -15.34 -2.92
C ARG A 192 -21.97 -15.98 -3.95
N ARG A 193 -22.39 -15.23 -4.98
CA ARG A 193 -23.25 -15.76 -6.04
C ARG A 193 -22.60 -16.90 -6.82
N ARG A 194 -21.28 -16.89 -6.99
CA ARG A 194 -20.52 -17.98 -7.62
C ARG A 194 -20.11 -19.09 -6.64
N GLY A 195 -20.57 -19.02 -5.38
CA GLY A 195 -20.27 -20.03 -4.36
C GLY A 195 -18.95 -19.82 -3.62
N GLY A 196 -18.26 -18.71 -3.87
CA GLY A 196 -17.01 -18.40 -3.18
C GLY A 196 -17.22 -17.86 -1.77
N THR A 197 -16.15 -17.88 -0.98
CA THR A 197 -16.16 -17.57 0.45
C THR A 197 -15.18 -16.46 0.82
N LEU A 198 -15.50 -15.73 1.87
CA LEU A 198 -14.68 -14.67 2.47
C LEU A 198 -14.35 -15.02 3.92
N THR A 199 -13.06 -15.13 4.22
CA THR A 199 -12.53 -15.17 5.59
C THR A 199 -11.83 -13.87 5.92
N VAL A 200 -12.12 -13.29 7.09
CA VAL A 200 -11.47 -12.07 7.59
C VAL A 200 -10.78 -12.35 8.91
N VAL A 201 -9.48 -12.09 8.95
CA VAL A 201 -8.65 -12.04 10.15
C VAL A 201 -8.47 -10.57 10.53
N ASP A 202 -9.10 -10.16 11.64
CA ASP A 202 -9.05 -8.78 12.13
C ASP A 202 -9.40 -8.78 13.62
N PRO A 203 -8.60 -8.15 14.51
CA PRO A 203 -8.94 -8.04 15.93
C PRO A 203 -10.32 -7.42 16.16
N ARG A 204 -10.76 -6.55 15.24
CA ARG A 204 -12.07 -5.88 15.30
C ARG A 204 -13.05 -6.58 14.37
N ARG A 205 -14.29 -6.71 14.83
CA ARG A 205 -15.42 -7.13 13.97
C ARG A 205 -15.91 -5.98 13.09
N THR A 206 -15.08 -5.60 12.11
CA THR A 206 -15.29 -4.51 11.14
C THR A 206 -16.50 -4.74 10.24
N ARG A 207 -16.83 -3.77 9.39
CA ARG A 207 -17.95 -3.92 8.44
C ARG A 207 -17.68 -5.03 7.44
N THR A 208 -16.43 -5.19 6.97
CA THR A 208 -16.03 -6.35 6.16
C THR A 208 -16.18 -7.65 6.94
N ALA A 209 -15.65 -7.73 8.17
CA ALA A 209 -15.73 -8.94 9.00
C ALA A 209 -17.18 -9.38 9.31
N ARG A 210 -18.11 -8.43 9.51
CA ARG A 210 -19.54 -8.73 9.71
C ARG A 210 -20.19 -9.39 8.50
N LEU A 211 -19.65 -9.17 7.30
CA LEU A 211 -20.12 -9.79 6.07
C LEU A 211 -19.24 -10.96 5.63
N ALA A 212 -18.24 -11.36 6.40
CA ALA A 212 -17.43 -12.55 6.10
C ALA A 212 -18.21 -13.82 6.44
N ASP A 213 -17.88 -14.91 5.77
CA ASP A 213 -18.38 -16.24 6.11
C ASP A 213 -17.69 -16.77 7.38
N ARG A 214 -16.42 -16.36 7.59
CA ARG A 214 -15.67 -16.55 8.84
C ARG A 214 -14.97 -15.26 9.27
N HIS A 215 -15.09 -14.92 10.55
CA HIS A 215 -14.29 -13.87 11.19
C HIS A 215 -13.41 -14.49 12.27
N VAL A 216 -12.11 -14.21 12.22
CA VAL A 216 -11.11 -14.64 13.20
C VAL A 216 -10.59 -13.40 13.92
N ALA A 217 -10.93 -13.29 15.21
CA ALA A 217 -10.53 -12.18 16.07
C ALA A 217 -9.15 -12.43 16.66
N ILE A 218 -8.11 -12.21 15.87
CA ILE A 218 -6.70 -12.40 16.27
C ILE A 218 -6.26 -11.36 17.32
N ARG A 219 -5.29 -11.73 18.16
CA ARG A 219 -4.53 -10.78 18.98
C ARG A 219 -3.80 -9.76 18.10
N PRO A 220 -3.91 -8.44 18.39
CA PRO A 220 -3.21 -7.41 17.62
C PRO A 220 -1.70 -7.67 17.50
N GLY A 221 -1.18 -7.69 16.28
CA GLY A 221 0.25 -7.88 15.98
C GLY A 221 0.71 -9.34 15.89
N ALA A 222 -0.18 -10.32 16.11
CA ALA A 222 0.13 -11.74 15.99
C ALA A 222 -0.02 -12.29 14.56
N ASP A 223 -0.28 -11.42 13.57
CA ASP A 223 -0.57 -11.80 12.17
C ASP A 223 0.51 -12.68 11.56
N ALA A 224 1.79 -12.34 11.76
CA ALA A 224 2.91 -13.12 11.25
C ALA A 224 3.01 -14.52 11.88
N LEU A 225 2.64 -14.66 13.16
CA LEU A 225 2.60 -15.97 13.83
C LEU A 225 1.49 -16.85 13.26
N LEU A 226 0.29 -16.30 13.09
CA LEU A 226 -0.83 -17.02 12.47
C LEU A 226 -0.46 -17.45 11.05
N LEU A 227 0.04 -16.53 10.23
CA LEU A 227 0.44 -16.83 8.85
C LEU A 227 1.54 -17.90 8.78
N ALA A 228 2.54 -17.87 9.66
CA ALA A 228 3.58 -18.89 9.74
C ALA A 228 3.00 -20.26 10.10
N ALA A 229 2.00 -20.31 10.98
CA ALA A 229 1.31 -21.55 11.34
C ALA A 229 0.40 -22.10 10.24
N LEU A 230 -0.18 -21.22 9.40
CA LEU A 230 -0.87 -21.65 8.18
C LEU A 230 0.13 -22.30 7.21
N VAL A 231 1.28 -21.66 6.97
CA VAL A 231 2.36 -22.22 6.12
C VAL A 231 2.87 -23.55 6.69
N HIS A 232 3.10 -23.62 8.00
CA HIS A 232 3.45 -24.86 8.69
C HIS A 232 2.44 -25.97 8.42
N THR A 233 1.15 -25.69 8.59
CA THR A 233 0.08 -26.67 8.39
C THR A 233 0.04 -27.17 6.94
N LEU A 234 0.26 -26.29 5.96
CA LEU A 234 0.33 -26.71 4.55
C LEU A 234 1.45 -27.72 4.32
N PHE A 235 2.60 -27.54 4.97
CA PHE A 235 3.72 -28.48 4.88
C PHE A 235 3.51 -29.75 5.71
N GLU A 236 2.94 -29.66 6.92
CA GLU A 236 2.68 -30.79 7.81
C GLU A 236 1.66 -31.77 7.21
N GLU A 237 0.66 -31.24 6.49
CA GLU A 237 -0.42 -32.02 5.90
C GLU A 237 -0.23 -32.29 4.39
N ASP A 238 0.95 -32.00 3.84
CA ASP A 238 1.28 -32.19 2.42
C ASP A 238 0.27 -31.52 1.45
N LEU A 239 -0.20 -30.31 1.80
CA LEU A 239 -1.21 -29.53 1.06
C LEU A 239 -0.61 -28.49 0.10
N THR A 240 0.71 -28.51 -0.12
CA THR A 240 1.36 -27.55 -1.02
C THR A 240 1.24 -27.95 -2.49
N ASP A 241 0.87 -27.00 -3.33
CA ASP A 241 0.88 -27.11 -4.80
C ASP A 241 1.46 -25.82 -5.38
N LEU A 242 2.65 -25.87 -5.99
CA LEU A 242 3.28 -24.69 -6.61
C LEU A 242 2.68 -24.34 -7.98
N GLY A 243 1.86 -25.24 -8.54
CA GLY A 243 1.22 -25.05 -9.83
C GLY A 243 2.20 -24.78 -10.98
N PRO A 244 1.79 -23.96 -11.98
CA PRO A 244 2.61 -23.66 -13.15
C PRO A 244 3.92 -22.93 -12.85
N LEU A 245 4.04 -22.29 -11.68
CA LEU A 245 5.19 -21.49 -11.30
C LEU A 245 6.31 -22.30 -10.62
N ALA A 246 6.13 -23.62 -10.45
CA ALA A 246 7.09 -24.47 -9.75
C ALA A 246 8.54 -24.33 -10.24
N ALA A 247 8.75 -24.10 -11.54
CA ALA A 247 10.08 -23.93 -12.13
C ALA A 247 10.74 -22.56 -11.84
N GLN A 248 10.00 -21.57 -11.34
CA GLN A 248 10.50 -20.24 -10.98
C GLN A 248 10.56 -20.02 -9.46
N VAL A 249 10.08 -20.96 -8.65
CA VAL A 249 10.08 -20.86 -7.19
C VAL A 249 11.33 -21.51 -6.63
N GLU A 250 12.05 -20.77 -5.79
CA GLU A 250 13.23 -21.22 -5.06
C GLU A 250 12.99 -21.06 -3.55
N GLY A 251 13.75 -21.77 -2.72
CA GLY A 251 13.73 -21.57 -1.27
C GLY A 251 12.63 -22.31 -0.49
N VAL A 252 11.88 -23.21 -1.12
CA VAL A 252 10.70 -23.87 -0.49
C VAL A 252 11.08 -24.69 0.74
N GLU A 253 12.18 -25.44 0.67
CA GLU A 253 12.63 -26.28 1.79
C GLU A 253 13.21 -25.43 2.93
N GLU A 254 13.84 -24.31 2.62
CA GLU A 254 14.28 -23.32 3.60
C GLU A 254 13.09 -22.69 4.34
N VAL A 255 11.98 -22.42 3.64
CA VAL A 255 10.73 -21.97 4.28
C VAL A 255 10.15 -23.08 5.15
N ARG A 256 10.07 -24.32 4.66
CA ARG A 256 9.60 -25.48 5.44
C ARG A 256 10.36 -25.63 6.75
N GLU A 257 11.69 -25.53 6.69
CA GLU A 257 12.56 -25.54 7.86
C GLU A 257 12.25 -24.37 8.81
N ALA A 258 12.19 -23.15 8.28
CA ALA A 258 12.00 -21.94 9.06
C ALA A 258 10.65 -21.90 9.80
N VAL A 259 9.61 -22.56 9.26
CA VAL A 259 8.28 -22.60 9.89
C VAL A 259 8.05 -23.85 10.78
N ARG A 260 9.04 -24.74 10.95
CA ARG A 260 8.85 -26.02 11.67
C ARG A 260 8.27 -25.83 13.07
N ASP A 261 8.74 -24.84 13.81
CA ASP A 261 8.34 -24.63 15.20
C ASP A 261 7.02 -23.87 15.35
N PHE A 262 6.45 -23.36 14.26
CA PHE A 262 5.18 -22.62 14.25
C PHE A 262 3.98 -23.56 14.14
N ARG A 263 3.98 -24.62 14.94
CA ARG A 263 2.85 -25.55 15.04
C ARG A 263 1.59 -24.80 15.50
N PRO A 264 0.38 -25.16 15.01
CA PRO A 264 -0.86 -24.54 15.47
C PRO A 264 -0.99 -24.48 17.00
N GLU A 265 -0.61 -25.53 17.73
CA GLU A 265 -0.62 -25.55 19.19
C GLU A 265 0.36 -24.54 19.83
N ALA A 266 1.52 -24.34 19.20
CA ALA A 266 2.57 -23.48 19.74
C ALA A 266 2.23 -21.99 19.63
N VAL A 267 1.42 -21.61 18.63
CA VAL A 267 1.05 -20.20 18.40
C VAL A 267 -0.34 -19.84 18.91
N ALA A 268 -1.19 -20.82 19.23
CA ALA A 268 -2.61 -20.60 19.50
C ALA A 268 -2.87 -19.54 20.59
N GLU A 269 -2.19 -19.67 21.74
CA GLU A 269 -2.31 -18.72 22.85
C GLU A 269 -1.81 -17.32 22.49
N ALA A 270 -0.71 -17.23 21.74
CA ALA A 270 -0.14 -15.95 21.33
C ALA A 270 -1.02 -15.22 20.29
N CYS A 271 -1.76 -15.98 19.48
CA CYS A 271 -2.66 -15.47 18.46
C CYS A 271 -4.08 -15.19 18.98
N ASP A 272 -4.47 -15.71 20.14
CA ASP A 272 -5.88 -15.81 20.56
C ASP A 272 -6.75 -16.56 19.51
N VAL A 273 -6.18 -17.57 18.85
CA VAL A 273 -6.85 -18.41 17.83
C VAL A 273 -6.57 -19.87 18.15
N ASP A 274 -7.60 -20.70 18.28
CA ASP A 274 -7.41 -22.12 18.58
C ASP A 274 -6.71 -22.86 17.43
N ALA A 275 -5.93 -23.89 17.78
CA ALA A 275 -5.14 -24.67 16.84
C ALA A 275 -5.99 -25.32 15.73
N ASP A 276 -7.22 -25.74 16.05
CA ASP A 276 -8.13 -26.34 15.08
C ASP A 276 -8.60 -25.32 14.04
N THR A 277 -8.93 -24.10 14.46
CA THR A 277 -9.24 -22.99 13.55
C THR A 277 -8.06 -22.72 12.62
N ILE A 278 -6.82 -22.68 13.12
CA ILE A 278 -5.63 -22.47 12.27
C ILE A 278 -5.55 -23.57 11.19
N ARG A 279 -5.74 -24.83 11.56
CA ARG A 279 -5.73 -25.93 10.57
C ARG A 279 -6.86 -25.82 9.57
N VAL A 280 -8.06 -25.50 10.04
CA VAL A 280 -9.24 -25.30 9.17
C VAL A 280 -8.97 -24.20 8.15
N LEU A 281 -8.38 -23.08 8.56
CA LEU A 281 -8.02 -22.00 7.64
C LEU A 281 -7.03 -22.45 6.56
N ALA A 282 -5.98 -23.19 6.93
CA ALA A 282 -5.00 -23.70 5.97
C ALA A 282 -5.62 -24.70 4.99
N ARG A 283 -6.47 -25.61 5.48
CA ARG A 283 -7.20 -26.59 4.66
C ARG A 283 -8.22 -25.93 3.74
N GLU A 284 -9.00 -24.96 4.23
CA GLU A 284 -9.95 -24.18 3.43
C GLU A 284 -9.22 -23.44 2.30
N LEU A 285 -8.06 -22.85 2.60
CA LEU A 285 -7.22 -22.17 1.62
C LEU A 285 -6.69 -23.13 0.53
N ALA A 286 -6.15 -24.29 0.93
CA ALA A 286 -5.57 -25.25 -0.01
C ALA A 286 -6.63 -26.02 -0.84
N ALA A 287 -7.80 -26.27 -0.27
CA ALA A 287 -8.87 -27.01 -0.95
C ALA A 287 -9.67 -26.16 -1.95
N ALA A 288 -9.59 -24.83 -1.86
CA ALA A 288 -10.30 -23.94 -2.77
C ALA A 288 -9.77 -24.08 -4.21
N PRO A 289 -10.64 -24.12 -5.24
CA PRO A 289 -10.19 -24.23 -6.63
C PRO A 289 -9.27 -23.07 -7.07
N THR A 290 -9.57 -21.86 -6.57
CA THR A 290 -8.73 -20.68 -6.63
C THR A 290 -8.87 -19.89 -5.32
N ALA A 291 -7.77 -19.32 -4.83
CA ALA A 291 -7.80 -18.51 -3.62
C ALA A 291 -6.86 -17.31 -3.70
N ALA A 292 -7.18 -16.24 -2.98
CA ALA A 292 -6.29 -15.10 -2.84
C ALA A 292 -6.15 -14.71 -1.38
N VAL A 293 -4.89 -14.60 -0.92
CA VAL A 293 -4.56 -14.07 0.40
C VAL A 293 -4.13 -12.61 0.23
N TYR A 294 -4.73 -11.72 1.03
CA TYR A 294 -4.52 -10.28 0.94
C TYR A 294 -4.47 -9.64 2.32
N GLY A 295 -3.42 -8.85 2.59
CA GLY A 295 -3.24 -8.14 3.85
C GLY A 295 -3.04 -6.64 3.64
N ARG A 296 -3.50 -5.78 4.56
CA ARG A 296 -3.30 -4.31 4.53
C ARG A 296 -2.99 -3.71 5.88
N MET A 297 -3.12 -2.38 6.00
CA MET A 297 -2.73 -1.53 7.14
C MET A 297 -2.68 -2.23 8.50
N GLY A 298 -3.71 -2.99 8.90
CA GLY A 298 -3.73 -3.72 10.17
C GLY A 298 -2.63 -4.79 10.31
N SER A 299 -2.22 -5.44 9.22
CA SER A 299 -1.12 -6.41 9.15
C SER A 299 0.20 -5.81 8.62
N SER A 300 0.20 -4.59 8.09
CA SER A 300 1.41 -3.91 7.60
C SER A 300 2.03 -2.99 8.66
N THR A 301 1.23 -2.24 9.41
CA THR A 301 1.71 -1.24 10.39
C THR A 301 1.91 -1.85 11.79
N VAL A 302 2.58 -3.00 11.81
CA VAL A 302 2.92 -3.77 13.02
C VAL A 302 4.39 -4.16 13.00
N ALA A 303 4.94 -4.57 14.16
CA ALA A 303 6.37 -4.83 14.32
C ALA A 303 6.95 -5.83 13.30
N HIS A 304 6.18 -6.84 12.92
CA HIS A 304 6.57 -7.87 11.94
C HIS A 304 5.86 -7.72 10.59
N GLY A 305 5.45 -6.50 10.22
CA GLY A 305 4.63 -6.26 9.03
C GLY A 305 5.29 -6.72 7.72
N THR A 306 6.60 -6.59 7.58
CA THR A 306 7.33 -7.08 6.38
C THR A 306 7.27 -8.60 6.29
N LEU A 307 7.49 -9.30 7.40
CA LEU A 307 7.39 -10.75 7.47
C LEU A 307 5.95 -11.22 7.19
N GLY A 308 4.95 -10.53 7.74
CA GLY A 308 3.54 -10.82 7.45
C GLY A 308 3.20 -10.66 5.97
N ASN A 309 3.68 -9.59 5.32
CA ASN A 309 3.45 -9.39 3.88
C ASN A 309 4.17 -10.44 3.03
N TRP A 310 5.36 -10.89 3.43
CA TRP A 310 6.06 -11.99 2.79
C TRP A 310 5.32 -13.32 2.96
N LEU A 311 4.82 -13.63 4.15
CA LEU A 311 4.04 -14.84 4.40
C LEU A 311 2.70 -14.86 3.62
N VAL A 312 2.09 -13.69 3.38
CA VAL A 312 0.94 -13.57 2.47
C VAL A 312 1.33 -14.01 1.05
N ASP A 313 2.48 -13.58 0.54
CA ASP A 313 2.97 -14.03 -0.77
C ASP A 313 3.32 -15.53 -0.76
N VAL A 314 3.98 -16.02 0.29
CA VAL A 314 4.30 -17.45 0.46
C VAL A 314 3.04 -18.31 0.43
N LEU A 315 1.95 -17.93 1.11
CA LEU A 315 0.69 -18.68 1.07
C LEU A 315 0.09 -18.71 -0.35
N ASN A 316 0.11 -17.59 -1.08
CA ASN A 316 -0.35 -17.56 -2.47
C ASN A 316 0.54 -18.45 -3.37
N ILE A 317 1.85 -18.51 -3.13
CA ILE A 317 2.80 -19.36 -3.88
C ILE A 317 2.59 -20.84 -3.57
N LEU A 318 2.57 -21.21 -2.28
CA LEU A 318 2.48 -22.61 -1.83
C LEU A 318 1.14 -23.27 -2.15
N THR A 319 0.12 -22.47 -2.52
CA THR A 319 -1.20 -22.96 -2.94
C THR A 319 -1.44 -22.77 -4.45
N GLY A 320 -0.41 -22.37 -5.20
CA GLY A 320 -0.48 -22.34 -6.66
C GLY A 320 -1.39 -21.24 -7.19
N ASN A 321 -1.54 -20.19 -6.39
CA ASN A 321 -2.44 -19.06 -6.60
C ASN A 321 -1.70 -17.76 -6.97
N LEU A 322 -0.36 -17.73 -6.96
CA LEU A 322 0.39 -16.60 -7.50
C LEU A 322 0.35 -16.60 -9.04
N ASP A 323 0.14 -15.42 -9.61
CA ASP A 323 0.02 -15.13 -11.04
C ASP A 323 -0.96 -16.04 -11.81
N ARG A 324 -2.04 -16.43 -11.13
CA ARG A 324 -3.11 -17.29 -11.66
C ARG A 324 -4.46 -16.58 -11.61
N ALA A 325 -5.28 -16.78 -12.65
CA ALA A 325 -6.67 -16.28 -12.64
C ALA A 325 -7.44 -16.87 -11.44
N GLY A 326 -8.12 -16.00 -10.69
CA GLY A 326 -8.76 -16.32 -9.41
C GLY A 326 -7.83 -16.29 -8.18
N GLY A 327 -6.52 -16.14 -8.41
CA GLY A 327 -5.51 -15.99 -7.37
C GLY A 327 -5.02 -14.54 -7.20
N ALA A 328 -3.75 -14.36 -6.85
CA ALA A 328 -3.08 -13.07 -6.75
C ALA A 328 -2.29 -12.78 -8.04
N LEU A 329 -2.68 -11.76 -8.80
CA LEU A 329 -2.16 -11.47 -10.15
C LEU A 329 -1.24 -10.25 -10.19
N PHE A 330 -0.20 -10.29 -11.01
CA PHE A 330 0.56 -9.09 -11.31
C PHE A 330 -0.20 -8.23 -12.34
N PRO A 331 -0.57 -6.97 -11.99
CA PRO A 331 -1.32 -6.13 -12.92
C PRO A 331 -0.45 -5.68 -14.09
N LEU A 332 -0.98 -5.76 -15.30
CA LEU A 332 -0.37 -5.17 -16.50
C LEU A 332 -0.81 -3.71 -16.63
N SER A 333 0.09 -2.78 -16.38
CA SER A 333 -0.18 -1.35 -16.59
C SER A 333 -0.06 -1.00 -18.08
N ALA A 334 -1.01 -0.23 -18.58
CA ALA A 334 -1.00 0.30 -19.96
C ALA A 334 0.16 1.28 -20.22
N THR A 335 0.79 1.81 -19.18
CA THR A 335 1.89 2.78 -19.27
C THR A 335 3.21 2.26 -18.71
N ALA A 336 3.23 1.06 -18.13
CA ALA A 336 4.47 0.47 -17.68
C ALA A 336 5.35 0.06 -18.88
N PRO A 337 6.68 0.16 -18.76
CA PRO A 337 7.59 -0.45 -19.72
C PRO A 337 7.25 -1.93 -19.89
N ALA A 338 7.43 -2.46 -21.11
CA ALA A 338 7.26 -3.89 -21.37
C ALA A 338 8.10 -4.70 -20.36
N PRO A 339 7.58 -5.83 -19.84
CA PRO A 339 8.34 -6.71 -18.96
C PRO A 339 9.70 -7.04 -19.58
N ARG A 340 10.76 -6.90 -18.80
CA ARG A 340 12.10 -7.31 -19.27
C ARG A 340 12.12 -8.84 -19.39
N PRO A 341 12.80 -9.41 -20.40
CA PRO A 341 13.09 -10.83 -20.42
C PRO A 341 13.74 -11.28 -19.11
N ALA A 342 13.41 -12.48 -18.65
CA ALA A 342 13.99 -13.04 -17.43
C ALA A 342 15.53 -13.06 -17.55
N GLY A 343 16.20 -12.54 -16.53
CA GLY A 343 17.66 -12.44 -16.51
C GLY A 343 18.18 -11.94 -15.17
N PRO A 344 19.48 -12.15 -14.88
CA PRO A 344 20.08 -11.77 -13.62
C PRO A 344 20.01 -10.24 -13.43
N GLY A 345 19.30 -9.81 -12.39
CA GLY A 345 19.24 -8.43 -11.93
C GLY A 345 20.29 -8.14 -10.85
N ARG A 346 20.43 -6.86 -10.46
CA ARG A 346 21.27 -6.46 -9.30
C ARG A 346 20.64 -6.82 -7.94
N GLY A 347 19.47 -7.44 -7.95
CA GLY A 347 18.63 -7.65 -6.77
C GLY A 347 18.07 -6.34 -6.22
N PHE A 348 17.27 -6.48 -5.17
CA PHE A 348 16.80 -5.37 -4.36
C PHE A 348 17.64 -5.28 -3.09
N ALA A 349 18.16 -4.09 -2.78
CA ALA A 349 19.00 -3.85 -1.62
C ALA A 349 18.37 -2.80 -0.70
N LEU A 350 18.35 -3.12 0.58
CA LEU A 350 17.94 -2.22 1.67
C LEU A 350 19.16 -1.54 2.28
N GLY A 351 18.95 -0.41 2.97
CA GLY A 351 19.98 0.17 3.83
C GLY A 351 21.23 0.66 3.09
N ARG A 352 21.12 1.06 1.81
CA ARG A 352 22.24 1.65 1.06
C ARG A 352 22.76 2.93 1.71
N ARG A 353 21.89 3.58 2.48
CA ARG A 353 22.18 4.63 3.44
C ARG A 353 21.23 4.48 4.63
N HIS A 354 21.49 5.23 5.70
CA HIS A 354 20.69 5.24 6.90
C HIS A 354 20.29 6.66 7.28
N SER A 355 19.24 6.80 8.08
CA SER A 355 19.02 8.04 8.83
C SER A 355 20.22 8.31 9.74
N ARG A 356 20.46 9.57 10.05
CA ARG A 356 21.63 10.00 10.81
C ARG A 356 21.48 9.71 12.30
N VAL A 357 20.27 9.82 12.85
CA VAL A 357 20.06 9.76 14.31
C VAL A 357 19.79 8.32 14.78
N SER A 358 18.63 7.74 14.45
CA SER A 358 18.29 6.38 14.86
C SER A 358 18.82 5.28 13.91
N HIS A 359 19.65 5.65 12.93
CA HIS A 359 20.25 4.71 11.97
C HIS A 359 19.22 3.80 11.27
N HIS A 360 18.05 4.33 10.96
CA HIS A 360 17.04 3.58 10.23
C HIS A 360 17.47 3.34 8.77
N PRO A 361 17.31 2.13 8.22
CA PRO A 361 17.72 1.83 6.86
C PRO A 361 16.83 2.51 5.81
N GLU A 362 17.44 3.01 4.75
CA GLU A 362 16.73 3.48 3.55
C GLU A 362 16.05 2.33 2.80
N VAL A 363 14.86 2.60 2.27
CA VAL A 363 14.12 1.69 1.39
C VAL A 363 13.60 2.45 0.17
N LYS A 364 13.90 1.98 -1.04
CA LYS A 364 13.36 2.52 -2.32
C LYS A 364 13.60 4.03 -2.54
N GLY A 365 14.71 4.54 -2.00
CA GLY A 365 15.16 5.93 -2.03
C GLY A 365 14.67 6.76 -0.84
N GLU A 366 13.93 6.16 0.09
CA GLU A 366 13.17 6.86 1.13
C GLU A 366 13.68 6.50 2.54
N LEU A 367 13.73 7.47 3.44
CA LEU A 367 13.93 7.28 4.87
C LEU A 367 12.58 7.15 5.58
N PRO A 368 12.49 6.38 6.69
CA PRO A 368 11.24 6.26 7.44
C PRO A 368 10.73 7.60 7.97
N MET A 369 9.45 7.90 7.76
CA MET A 369 8.81 9.16 8.22
C MET A 369 8.97 9.37 9.73
N VAL A 370 9.03 8.29 10.52
CA VAL A 370 9.24 8.35 11.97
C VAL A 370 10.59 8.97 12.35
N ALA A 371 11.58 8.96 11.45
CA ALA A 371 12.87 9.59 11.66
C ALA A 371 12.87 11.10 11.35
N LEU A 372 11.82 11.65 10.72
CA LEU A 372 11.83 13.04 10.25
C LEU A 372 12.06 14.04 11.38
N ALA A 373 11.40 13.85 12.52
CA ALA A 373 11.50 14.76 13.66
C ALA A 373 12.94 14.78 14.22
N GLU A 374 13.54 13.61 14.46
CA GLU A 374 14.91 13.53 14.98
C GLU A 374 15.94 14.08 13.98
N GLU A 375 15.72 13.91 12.67
CA GLU A 375 16.58 14.47 11.62
C GLU A 375 16.56 16.00 11.58
N ILE A 376 15.44 16.62 11.97
CA ILE A 376 15.27 18.07 12.09
C ILE A 376 15.80 18.60 13.42
N GLU A 377 15.50 17.91 14.53
CA GLU A 377 15.72 18.45 15.87
C GLU A 377 17.13 18.20 16.39
N THR A 378 17.74 17.08 16.03
CA THR A 378 19.05 16.68 16.56
C THR A 378 20.17 17.51 15.91
N PRO A 379 20.98 18.27 16.66
CA PRO A 379 22.15 18.97 16.11
C PRO A 379 23.16 18.02 15.45
N GLY A 380 23.95 18.54 14.50
CA GLY A 380 25.02 17.78 13.85
C GLY A 380 25.15 18.05 12.34
N GLU A 381 26.20 17.50 11.74
CA GLU A 381 26.37 17.47 10.28
C GLU A 381 25.19 16.73 9.63
N GLY A 382 24.66 17.26 8.52
CA GLY A 382 23.51 16.66 7.82
C GLY A 382 22.14 16.89 8.46
N ARG A 383 22.04 17.69 9.53
CA ARG A 383 20.75 18.10 10.13
C ARG A 383 19.86 18.78 9.08
N ILE A 384 18.58 18.40 9.04
CA ILE A 384 17.57 19.05 8.18
C ILE A 384 17.24 20.44 8.74
N ARG A 385 17.34 21.46 7.90
CA ARG A 385 17.12 22.88 8.22
C ARG A 385 15.97 23.50 7.43
N ALA A 386 15.61 22.91 6.30
CA ALA A 386 14.44 23.28 5.52
C ALA A 386 13.71 22.02 5.03
N LEU A 387 12.39 22.14 4.83
CA LEU A 387 11.54 21.05 4.37
C LEU A 387 10.70 21.52 3.19
N VAL A 388 10.65 20.71 2.13
CA VAL A 388 9.71 20.87 1.01
C VAL A 388 8.65 19.77 1.13
N THR A 389 7.37 20.13 1.18
CA THR A 389 6.25 19.21 1.48
C THR A 389 5.19 19.19 0.39
#